data_AF-A0A7X7NAS1-F1
#
_entry.id   AF-A0A7X7NAS1-F1
#
_cell.length_a   1.000
_cell.length_b   1.000
_cell.length_c   1.000
_cell.angle_alpha   90.00
_cell.angle_beta   90.00
_cell.angle_gamma   90.00
#
_symmetry.space_group_name_H-M   'P 1'
#
loop_
_entity.id
_entity.type
_entity.pdbx_description
1 polymer ?
#
loop_
_entity_poly.entity_id
_entity_poly.type
_entity_poly.pdbx_seq_one_letter_code
_entity_poly.pdbx_strand_id
1 'polypeptide(L)'
;MGFSEWIRYKWLKFNWRRRAKKRRRPVFFVGDLRRFFGELNSSGVRYAVLRWFEELPLDLKSEASFDGDLDLMVDSRDFDLFGHAVARCPGKIKIDLYSEGIRGETGYKRLPYYAPLLAREILDNTVMYSDAFKRPDDARYLRSLCYHLVYHKGQEAGLPSGLEQMEYASNRHPVEQALRGLAAATGETLPHELTLLGLHEWLAERLWDMPYDMLVRWGKRNIWHDMLQKHIESQLTAKLGGLHDILVFLLREDAYDMGASEFIIEELKGKFTLLEVVELDSTAQARVLRHTRGGDWTKHKELQVVLPVTAVICHDPAPVEPAEDSVLAKIHRGVRNANVFFKHELRKKLESMYPEAAANFLHGSDNDYESIAYVEAVFGSEVLPLKREEYLGVLGRQ
;
A
#
# COMPACT_ATOMS: atom_id res chain seq x y z
N MET A 1 -22.15 -4.52 28.67
CA MET A 1 -22.89 -4.56 27.39
C MET A 1 -24.26 -5.17 27.66
N GLY A 2 -25.33 -4.47 27.31
CA GLY A 2 -26.70 -4.96 27.49
C GLY A 2 -27.07 -6.06 26.47
N PHE A 3 -28.15 -6.81 26.74
CA PHE A 3 -28.60 -7.91 25.86
C PHE A 3 -28.90 -7.43 24.42
N SER A 4 -29.54 -6.28 24.26
CA SER A 4 -29.84 -5.67 22.96
C SER A 4 -28.57 -5.30 22.17
N GLU A 5 -27.57 -4.72 22.84
CA GLU A 5 -26.28 -4.38 22.25
C GLU A 5 -25.52 -5.63 21.81
N TRP A 6 -25.57 -6.69 22.61
CA TRP A 6 -24.95 -7.97 22.30
C TRP A 6 -25.57 -8.61 21.05
N ILE A 7 -26.90 -8.59 20.92
CA ILE A 7 -27.60 -9.06 19.72
C ILE A 7 -27.16 -8.25 18.49
N ARG A 8 -27.12 -6.91 18.60
CA ARG A 8 -26.65 -6.03 17.50
C ARG A 8 -25.22 -6.35 17.09
N TYR A 9 -24.32 -6.52 18.06
CA TYR A 9 -22.94 -6.91 17.80
C TYR A 9 -22.85 -8.28 17.09
N LYS A 10 -23.60 -9.29 17.55
CA LYS A 10 -23.63 -10.60 16.90
C LYS A 10 -24.17 -10.52 15.46
N TRP A 11 -25.21 -9.72 15.24
CA TRP A 11 -25.78 -9.49 13.91
C TRP A 11 -24.80 -8.74 13.00
N LEU A 12 -24.10 -7.72 13.52
CA LEU A 12 -23.04 -7.01 12.82
C LEU A 12 -21.90 -7.96 12.42
N LYS A 13 -21.41 -8.79 13.34
CA LYS A 13 -20.36 -9.79 13.07
C LYS A 13 -20.81 -10.83 12.06
N PHE A 14 -22.08 -11.25 12.11
CA PHE A 14 -22.66 -12.13 11.11
C PHE A 14 -22.70 -11.48 9.72
N ASN A 15 -23.19 -10.24 9.63
CA ASN A 15 -23.24 -9.51 8.36
C ASN A 15 -21.86 -9.23 7.78
N TRP A 16 -20.91 -8.88 8.63
CA TRP A 16 -19.51 -8.72 8.26
C TRP A 16 -18.99 -10.01 7.62
N ARG A 17 -19.05 -11.13 8.34
CA ARG A 17 -18.66 -12.47 7.82
C ARG A 17 -19.43 -12.90 6.58
N ARG A 18 -20.67 -12.46 6.40
CA ARG A 18 -21.46 -12.78 5.20
C ARG A 18 -20.98 -11.98 3.99
N ARG A 19 -20.66 -10.69 4.16
CA ARG A 19 -20.13 -9.83 3.11
C ARG A 19 -18.70 -10.23 2.74
N ALA A 20 -17.89 -10.64 3.72
CA ALA A 20 -16.61 -11.34 3.57
C ALA A 20 -16.61 -12.39 2.48
N LYS A 21 -17.50 -13.38 2.65
CA LYS A 21 -17.61 -14.55 1.79
C LYS A 21 -17.99 -14.15 0.38
N LYS A 22 -18.73 -13.05 0.24
CA LYS A 22 -19.11 -12.44 -1.04
C LYS A 22 -18.07 -11.46 -1.58
N ARG A 23 -16.91 -11.32 -0.92
CA ARG A 23 -15.82 -10.41 -1.29
C ARG A 23 -16.30 -8.95 -1.39
N ARG A 24 -17.20 -8.55 -0.49
CA ARG A 24 -17.74 -7.19 -0.38
C ARG A 24 -17.31 -6.59 0.93
N ARG A 25 -16.98 -5.29 0.93
CA ARG A 25 -16.66 -4.59 2.18
C ARG A 25 -17.86 -4.59 3.14
N PRO A 26 -17.60 -4.70 4.45
CA PRO A 26 -18.61 -4.39 5.43
C PRO A 26 -19.04 -2.92 5.30
N VAL A 27 -20.28 -2.64 5.69
CA VAL A 27 -20.80 -1.28 5.78
C VAL A 27 -21.30 -1.12 7.20
N PHE A 28 -20.79 -0.11 7.88
CA PHE A 28 -21.17 0.20 9.24
C PHE A 28 -21.90 1.54 9.26
N PHE A 29 -22.84 1.67 10.19
CA PHE A 29 -23.57 2.90 10.40
C PHE A 29 -23.59 3.22 11.88
N VAL A 30 -23.31 4.47 12.20
CA VAL A 30 -23.30 4.98 13.57
C VAL A 30 -24.09 6.27 13.69
N GLY A 31 -24.42 6.62 14.92
CA GLY A 31 -24.99 7.90 15.29
C GLY A 31 -24.52 8.28 16.69
N ASP A 32 -24.81 9.51 17.10
CA ASP A 32 -24.20 10.13 18.28
C ASP A 32 -22.66 10.00 18.20
N LEU A 33 -22.06 10.69 17.22
CA LEU A 33 -20.62 10.58 16.97
C LEU A 33 -19.77 10.87 18.21
N ARG A 34 -20.20 11.80 19.06
CA ARG A 34 -19.51 12.11 20.31
C ARG A 34 -19.48 10.90 21.25
N ARG A 35 -20.61 10.21 21.43
CA ARG A 35 -20.65 8.96 22.20
C ARG A 35 -19.83 7.87 21.53
N PHE A 36 -19.96 7.69 20.21
CA PHE A 36 -19.22 6.68 19.46
C PHE A 36 -17.70 6.83 19.63
N PHE A 37 -17.15 8.04 19.46
CA PHE A 37 -15.73 8.28 19.69
C PHE A 37 -15.34 8.14 21.16
N GLY A 38 -16.22 8.53 22.10
CA GLY A 38 -16.05 8.26 23.53
C GLY A 38 -15.90 6.78 23.85
N GLU A 39 -16.69 5.91 23.22
CA GLU A 39 -16.58 4.44 23.33
C GLU A 39 -15.26 3.92 22.74
N LEU A 40 -14.81 4.44 21.59
CA LEU A 40 -13.53 4.05 21.01
C LEU A 40 -12.35 4.45 21.92
N ASN A 41 -12.37 5.69 22.42
CA ASN A 41 -11.33 6.23 23.29
C ASN A 41 -11.24 5.46 24.62
N SER A 42 -12.38 5.24 25.28
CA SER A 42 -12.43 4.52 26.57
C SER A 42 -12.09 3.04 26.45
N SER A 43 -12.37 2.43 25.29
CA SER A 43 -12.01 1.03 25.02
C SER A 43 -10.56 0.86 24.54
N GLY A 44 -9.79 1.95 24.44
CA GLY A 44 -8.40 1.91 24.00
C GLY A 44 -8.21 1.56 22.53
N VAL A 45 -9.24 1.71 21.69
CA VAL A 45 -9.15 1.42 20.26
C VAL A 45 -8.13 2.36 19.63
N ARG A 46 -7.22 1.80 18.85
CA ARG A 46 -6.29 2.57 18.03
C ARG A 46 -6.92 2.88 16.68
N TYR A 47 -7.21 4.16 16.44
CA TYR A 47 -7.87 4.64 15.23
C TYR A 47 -7.44 6.06 14.85
N ALA A 48 -7.76 6.45 13.61
CA ALA A 48 -7.64 7.80 13.11
C ALA A 48 -8.83 8.14 12.20
N VAL A 49 -9.45 9.29 12.42
CA VAL A 49 -10.37 9.91 11.45
C VAL A 49 -9.51 10.57 10.36
N LEU A 50 -9.63 10.10 9.12
CA LEU A 50 -8.60 10.34 8.11
C LEU A 50 -8.62 11.73 7.49
N ARG A 51 -9.81 12.26 7.17
CA ARG A 51 -9.94 13.48 6.37
C ARG A 51 -11.32 14.12 6.50
N TRP A 52 -11.38 15.41 6.19
CA TRP A 52 -12.60 16.23 6.28
C TRP A 52 -13.28 16.11 7.66
N PHE A 53 -12.47 15.87 8.69
CA PHE A 53 -12.94 15.63 10.04
C PHE A 53 -13.50 16.90 10.69
N GLU A 54 -13.17 18.06 10.13
CA GLU A 54 -13.66 19.38 10.50
C GLU A 54 -15.18 19.52 10.22
N GLU A 55 -15.71 18.74 9.29
CA GLU A 55 -17.14 18.75 8.91
C GLU A 55 -17.99 17.82 9.78
N LEU A 56 -17.37 16.98 10.62
CA LEU A 56 -18.09 15.96 11.38
C LEU A 56 -18.96 16.57 12.50
N PRO A 57 -20.25 16.20 12.58
CA PRO A 57 -21.15 16.71 13.60
C PRO A 57 -20.82 16.10 14.98
N LEU A 58 -20.58 16.94 15.98
CA LEU A 58 -20.32 16.50 17.37
C LEU A 58 -21.52 16.72 18.31
N ASP A 59 -22.66 17.13 17.75
CA ASP A 59 -23.92 17.30 18.43
C ASP A 59 -25.08 16.68 17.61
N LEU A 60 -26.14 16.28 18.30
CA LEU A 60 -27.26 15.55 17.68
C LEU A 60 -28.04 16.40 16.65
N LYS A 61 -28.02 17.73 16.78
CA LYS A 61 -28.77 18.62 15.88
C LYS A 61 -28.07 18.72 14.52
N SER A 62 -26.75 18.95 14.51
CA SER A 62 -25.96 18.95 13.28
C SER A 62 -25.93 17.57 12.61
N GLU A 63 -25.90 16.50 13.41
CA GLU A 63 -25.97 15.12 12.91
C GLU A 63 -27.27 14.84 12.14
N ALA A 64 -28.40 15.41 12.58
CA ALA A 64 -29.70 15.21 11.93
C ALA A 64 -29.72 15.69 10.46
N SER A 65 -28.95 16.72 10.11
CA SER A 65 -28.82 17.24 8.75
C SER A 65 -27.57 16.76 7.99
N PHE A 66 -26.65 16.05 8.65
CA PHE A 66 -25.43 15.57 8.01
C PHE A 66 -25.73 14.47 6.98
N ASP A 67 -25.14 14.61 5.79
CA ASP A 67 -25.30 13.73 4.63
C ASP A 67 -23.98 13.07 4.16
N GLY A 68 -22.86 13.38 4.83
CA GLY A 68 -21.55 12.83 4.54
C GLY A 68 -21.32 11.45 5.17
N ASP A 69 -20.11 10.92 4.96
CA ASP A 69 -19.61 9.70 5.58
C ASP A 69 -18.38 9.96 6.47
N LEU A 70 -18.06 8.96 7.29
CA LEU A 70 -16.92 8.95 8.18
C LEU A 70 -15.82 8.04 7.60
N ASP A 71 -14.73 8.63 7.15
CA ASP A 71 -13.53 7.88 6.75
C ASP A 71 -12.65 7.56 7.96
N LEU A 72 -12.64 6.29 8.36
CA LEU A 72 -12.00 5.85 9.60
C LEU A 72 -10.96 4.76 9.33
N MET A 73 -9.76 4.93 9.84
CA MET A 73 -8.76 3.87 9.91
C MET A 73 -8.71 3.30 11.32
N VAL A 74 -8.76 1.98 11.45
CA VAL A 74 -8.67 1.26 12.73
C VAL A 74 -7.60 0.19 12.63
N ASP A 75 -6.79 0.04 13.69
CA ASP A 75 -5.84 -1.06 13.81
C ASP A 75 -6.59 -2.40 13.75
N SER A 76 -6.19 -3.29 12.85
CA SER A 76 -6.95 -4.52 12.60
C SER A 76 -7.06 -5.44 13.83
N ARG A 77 -6.18 -5.26 14.84
CA ARG A 77 -6.23 -5.96 16.14
C ARG A 77 -7.42 -5.54 16.99
N ASP A 78 -7.91 -4.31 16.79
CA ASP A 78 -8.99 -3.71 17.59
C ASP A 78 -10.37 -3.82 16.95
N PHE A 79 -10.51 -4.57 15.85
CA PHE A 79 -11.78 -4.72 15.13
C PHE A 79 -12.94 -5.26 15.98
N ASP A 80 -12.66 -6.15 16.93
CA ASP A 80 -13.71 -6.65 17.83
C ASP A 80 -14.17 -5.55 18.81
N LEU A 81 -13.25 -4.73 19.33
CA LEU A 81 -13.58 -3.57 20.18
C LEU A 81 -14.33 -2.49 19.40
N PHE A 82 -13.87 -2.19 18.18
CA PHE A 82 -14.57 -1.30 17.24
C PHE A 82 -16.01 -1.78 16.97
N GLY A 83 -16.19 -3.08 16.69
CA GLY A 83 -17.51 -3.65 16.45
C GLY A 83 -18.46 -3.50 17.65
N HIS A 84 -17.93 -3.56 18.87
CA HIS A 84 -18.72 -3.28 20.07
C HIS A 84 -19.15 -1.81 20.17
N ALA A 85 -18.27 -0.87 19.85
CA ALA A 85 -18.60 0.56 19.84
C ALA A 85 -19.70 0.88 18.80
N VAL A 86 -19.59 0.33 17.58
CA VAL A 86 -20.61 0.47 16.53
C VAL A 86 -21.97 -0.08 17.00
N ALA A 87 -21.99 -1.24 17.67
CA ALA A 87 -23.24 -1.85 18.13
C ALA A 87 -23.97 -1.04 19.21
N ARG A 88 -23.23 -0.24 20.00
CA ARG A 88 -23.77 0.64 21.06
C ARG A 88 -24.30 1.95 20.51
N CYS A 89 -23.77 2.41 19.38
CA CYS A 89 -24.07 3.72 18.81
C CYS A 89 -24.67 3.60 17.41
N PRO A 90 -25.82 2.91 17.21
CA PRO A 90 -26.40 2.79 15.88
C PRO A 90 -26.93 4.15 15.39
N GLY A 91 -26.83 4.39 14.08
CA GLY A 91 -27.38 5.60 13.46
C GLY A 91 -27.36 5.55 11.95
N LYS A 92 -27.31 6.72 11.31
CA LYS A 92 -27.40 6.87 9.84
C LYS A 92 -26.06 7.22 9.17
N ILE A 93 -25.04 7.62 9.94
CA ILE A 93 -23.75 8.03 9.38
C ILE A 93 -22.99 6.79 8.96
N LYS A 94 -22.73 6.67 7.66
CA LYS A 94 -21.94 5.58 7.09
C LYS A 94 -20.48 5.73 7.51
N ILE A 95 -19.85 4.62 7.90
CA ILE A 95 -18.40 4.54 8.10
C ILE A 95 -17.76 3.82 6.92
N ASP A 96 -16.83 4.50 6.26
CA ASP A 96 -15.85 3.86 5.38
C ASP A 96 -14.64 3.43 6.21
N LEU A 97 -14.63 2.15 6.57
CA LEU A 97 -13.61 1.54 7.43
C LEU A 97 -12.40 1.05 6.61
N TYR A 98 -11.22 1.47 7.03
CA TYR A 98 -9.91 1.05 6.52
C TYR A 98 -9.02 0.51 7.66
N SER A 99 -7.91 -0.11 7.29
CA SER A 99 -6.86 -0.58 8.22
C SER A 99 -5.50 -0.61 7.55
N GLU A 100 -4.48 -0.96 8.31
CA GLU A 100 -3.07 -1.08 7.93
C GLU A 100 -2.75 -2.23 6.96
N GLY A 101 -3.73 -3.00 6.52
CA GLY A 101 -3.53 -4.06 5.54
C GLY A 101 -4.83 -4.45 4.84
N ILE A 102 -4.77 -5.56 4.10
CA ILE A 102 -5.92 -6.11 3.35
C ILE A 102 -6.84 -7.01 4.19
N ARG A 103 -6.54 -7.14 5.49
CA ARG A 103 -7.12 -8.16 6.37
C ARG A 103 -8.34 -7.66 7.11
N GLY A 104 -9.22 -8.58 7.49
CA GLY A 104 -10.55 -8.25 8.03
C GLY A 104 -11.49 -7.56 7.02
N GLU A 105 -11.19 -7.67 5.72
CA GLU A 105 -12.03 -7.23 4.60
C GLU A 105 -12.24 -5.72 4.48
N THR A 106 -11.40 -4.95 5.16
CA THR A 106 -11.23 -3.50 4.98
C THR A 106 -10.41 -3.15 3.74
N GLY A 107 -9.82 -4.15 3.07
CA GLY A 107 -9.05 -3.98 1.85
C GLY A 107 -9.81 -3.19 0.78
N TYR A 108 -9.14 -2.20 0.20
CA TYR A 108 -9.63 -1.45 -0.93
C TYR A 108 -9.54 -2.25 -2.23
N LYS A 109 -10.63 -2.98 -2.59
CA LYS A 109 -10.64 -3.87 -3.76
C LYS A 109 -9.51 -4.91 -3.75
N ARG A 110 -9.21 -5.46 -2.56
CA ARG A 110 -8.14 -6.44 -2.26
C ARG A 110 -6.71 -5.87 -2.24
N LEU A 111 -6.55 -4.56 -2.33
CA LEU A 111 -5.31 -3.87 -2.02
C LEU A 111 -5.48 -3.05 -0.73
N PRO A 112 -4.41 -2.74 0.01
CA PRO A 112 -4.56 -1.91 1.19
C PRO A 112 -4.91 -0.47 0.75
N TYR A 113 -5.56 0.32 1.61
CA TYR A 113 -5.96 1.68 1.24
C TYR A 113 -4.75 2.61 1.16
N TYR A 114 -3.85 2.52 2.14
CA TYR A 114 -2.49 3.02 2.03
C TYR A 114 -1.54 1.83 2.04
N ALA A 115 -0.31 1.98 1.54
CA ALA A 115 0.73 0.98 1.82
C ALA A 115 0.81 0.73 3.34
N PRO A 116 0.90 -0.52 3.82
CA PRO A 116 0.78 -0.87 5.24
C PRO A 116 1.60 -0.04 6.20
N LEU A 117 2.87 0.26 5.86
CA LEU A 117 3.71 1.11 6.70
C LEU A 117 3.20 2.56 6.80
N LEU A 118 2.62 3.11 5.74
CA LEU A 118 2.03 4.47 5.78
C LEU A 118 0.78 4.49 6.66
N ALA A 119 -0.09 3.48 6.54
CA ALA A 119 -1.25 3.35 7.42
C ALA A 119 -0.82 3.16 8.89
N ARG A 120 0.24 2.39 9.14
CA ARG A 120 0.80 2.23 10.48
C ARG A 120 1.35 3.55 11.02
N GLU A 121 2.11 4.27 10.20
CA GLU A 121 2.63 5.60 10.52
C GLU A 121 1.50 6.58 10.89
N ILE A 122 0.39 6.59 10.15
CA ILE A 122 -0.80 7.39 10.49
C ILE A 122 -1.34 7.00 11.87
N LEU A 123 -1.53 5.70 12.12
CA LEU A 123 -2.09 5.21 13.38
C LEU A 123 -1.15 5.43 14.58
N ASP A 124 0.17 5.45 14.38
CA ASP A 124 1.17 5.70 15.44
C ASP A 124 1.24 7.19 15.80
N ASN A 125 0.92 8.07 14.85
CA ASN A 125 1.05 9.52 14.99
C ASN A 125 -0.32 10.20 14.96
N THR A 126 -1.16 9.86 15.95
CA THR A 126 -2.49 10.48 16.10
C THR A 126 -2.51 11.50 17.23
N VAL A 127 -3.32 12.54 17.05
CA VAL A 127 -3.57 13.60 18.03
C VAL A 127 -5.07 13.71 18.29
N MET A 128 -5.44 14.17 19.50
CA MET A 128 -6.83 14.45 19.83
C MET A 128 -7.30 15.72 19.12
N TYR A 129 -8.47 15.67 18.50
CA TYR A 129 -9.12 16.81 17.85
C TYR A 129 -10.36 17.21 18.64
N SER A 130 -10.42 18.49 19.04
CA SER A 130 -11.55 19.09 19.76
C SER A 130 -12.03 18.28 20.98
N ASP A 131 -11.10 17.64 21.70
CA ASP A 131 -11.36 16.73 22.82
C ASP A 131 -12.40 15.63 22.54
N ALA A 132 -12.58 15.26 21.28
CA ALA A 132 -13.62 14.34 20.84
C ALA A 132 -13.05 13.05 20.25
N PHE A 133 -12.18 13.15 19.25
CA PHE A 133 -11.70 12.00 18.51
C PHE A 133 -10.25 12.16 18.04
N LYS A 134 -9.64 11.03 17.66
CA LYS A 134 -8.26 11.01 17.14
C LYS A 134 -8.22 11.25 15.63
N ARG A 135 -7.27 12.06 15.19
CA ARG A 135 -6.91 12.28 13.78
C ARG A 135 -5.39 12.13 13.58
N PRO A 136 -4.89 11.99 12.35
CA PRO A 136 -3.45 12.12 12.10
C PRO A 136 -2.92 13.47 12.58
N ASP A 137 -1.66 13.52 13.02
CA ASP A 137 -0.94 14.79 13.19
C ASP A 137 -0.94 15.62 11.89
N ASP A 138 -0.59 16.91 11.96
CA ASP A 138 -0.73 17.79 10.79
C ASP A 138 0.13 17.35 9.60
N ALA A 139 1.33 16.82 9.85
CA ALA A 139 2.23 16.34 8.80
C ALA A 139 1.67 15.11 8.08
N ARG A 140 1.16 14.12 8.83
CA ARG A 140 0.54 12.92 8.27
C ARG A 140 -0.82 13.22 7.67
N TYR A 141 -1.55 14.19 8.21
CA TYR A 141 -2.81 14.62 7.62
C TYR A 141 -2.56 15.22 6.23
N LEU A 142 -1.63 16.17 6.09
CA LEU A 142 -1.23 16.73 4.80
C LEU A 142 -0.85 15.64 3.79
N ARG A 143 0.08 14.74 4.17
CA ARG A 143 0.56 13.69 3.27
C ARG A 143 -0.56 12.70 2.90
N SER A 144 -1.41 12.32 3.85
CA SER A 144 -2.52 11.38 3.61
C SER A 144 -3.65 11.97 2.77
N LEU A 145 -3.87 13.27 2.87
CA LEU A 145 -4.79 14.01 2.01
C LEU A 145 -4.23 14.13 0.59
N CYS A 146 -2.96 14.51 0.42
CA CYS A 146 -2.28 14.49 -0.88
C CYS A 146 -2.36 13.10 -1.53
N TYR A 147 -2.03 12.03 -0.78
CA TYR A 147 -2.12 10.65 -1.26
C TYR A 147 -3.54 10.29 -1.72
N HIS A 148 -4.56 10.65 -0.94
CA HIS A 148 -5.95 10.42 -1.31
C HIS A 148 -6.33 11.14 -2.63
N LEU A 149 -5.93 12.41 -2.76
CA LEU A 149 -6.21 13.20 -3.95
C LEU A 149 -5.51 12.63 -5.18
N VAL A 150 -4.22 12.30 -5.07
CA VAL A 150 -3.40 11.77 -6.17
C VAL A 150 -3.86 10.36 -6.58
N TYR A 151 -3.97 9.43 -5.63
CA TYR A 151 -4.13 8.00 -5.97
C TYR A 151 -5.55 7.45 -5.81
N HIS A 152 -6.42 8.09 -5.02
CA HIS A 152 -7.77 7.57 -4.78
C HIS A 152 -8.84 8.32 -5.55
N LYS A 153 -8.65 9.63 -5.74
CA LYS A 153 -9.53 10.49 -6.53
C LYS A 153 -8.98 10.68 -7.95
N GLY A 154 -7.68 10.96 -8.10
CA GLY A 154 -7.07 11.30 -9.38
C GLY A 154 -7.79 12.48 -10.03
N GLN A 155 -8.30 12.31 -11.25
CA GLN A 155 -9.06 13.34 -11.98
C GLN A 155 -10.28 13.90 -11.21
N GLU A 156 -10.87 13.11 -10.31
CA GLU A 156 -11.99 13.55 -9.47
C GLU A 156 -11.57 14.48 -8.33
N ALA A 157 -10.26 14.74 -8.15
CA ALA A 157 -9.73 15.62 -7.11
C ALA A 157 -9.91 17.11 -7.44
N GLY A 158 -10.19 17.44 -8.70
CA GLY A 158 -10.31 18.82 -9.19
C GLY A 158 -9.00 19.59 -9.21
N LEU A 159 -7.89 18.88 -9.37
CA LEU A 159 -6.58 19.45 -9.64
C LEU A 159 -6.17 19.14 -11.09
N PRO A 160 -5.43 20.04 -11.76
CA PRO A 160 -4.80 19.73 -13.04
C PRO A 160 -3.90 18.49 -12.92
N SER A 161 -3.82 17.68 -13.98
CA SER A 161 -2.97 16.49 -14.00
C SER A 161 -1.48 16.83 -13.87
N GLY A 162 -1.02 17.93 -14.51
CA GLY A 162 0.40 18.19 -14.73
C GLY A 162 1.02 17.34 -15.86
N LEU A 163 0.20 16.51 -16.52
CA LEU A 163 0.55 15.68 -17.69
C LEU A 163 -0.55 15.87 -18.74
N GLU A 164 -0.19 16.21 -19.99
CA GLU A 164 -1.12 16.52 -21.10
C GLU A 164 -2.28 17.49 -20.72
N GLN A 165 -3.02 18.01 -21.70
CA GLN A 165 -4.21 18.82 -21.40
C GLN A 165 -5.41 17.90 -21.19
N MET A 166 -5.81 17.75 -19.93
CA MET A 166 -6.95 16.93 -19.52
C MET A 166 -7.93 17.79 -18.73
N GLU A 167 -9.22 17.63 -19.04
CA GLU A 167 -10.29 18.19 -18.22
C GLU A 167 -10.34 17.49 -16.86
N TYR A 168 -10.37 18.28 -15.79
CA TYR A 168 -10.55 17.81 -14.42
C TYR A 168 -11.93 18.23 -13.91
N ALA A 169 -12.54 17.38 -13.09
CA ALA A 169 -13.87 17.64 -12.56
C ALA A 169 -13.82 18.71 -11.46
N SER A 170 -14.92 19.44 -11.24
CA SER A 170 -15.01 20.27 -10.04
C SER A 170 -15.05 19.39 -8.79
N ASN A 171 -14.28 19.76 -7.77
CA ASN A 171 -14.34 19.13 -6.45
C ASN A 171 -15.27 19.94 -5.53
N ARG A 172 -16.03 19.26 -4.68
CA ARG A 172 -16.89 19.90 -3.67
C ARG A 172 -16.08 20.70 -2.67
N HIS A 173 -14.88 20.23 -2.33
CA HIS A 173 -14.02 20.88 -1.34
C HIS A 173 -13.03 21.84 -2.00
N PRO A 174 -12.68 22.97 -1.34
CA PRO A 174 -11.64 23.89 -1.80
C PRO A 174 -10.25 23.29 -1.55
N VAL A 175 -9.89 22.27 -2.33
CA VAL A 175 -8.69 21.43 -2.14
C VAL A 175 -7.42 22.26 -2.07
N GLU A 176 -7.23 23.20 -2.99
CA GLU A 176 -6.03 24.04 -3.01
C GLU A 176 -5.86 24.85 -1.72
N GLN A 177 -6.94 25.50 -1.26
CA GLN A 177 -6.91 26.26 -0.01
C GLN A 177 -6.59 25.36 1.19
N ALA A 178 -7.21 24.18 1.27
CA ALA A 178 -6.98 23.22 2.34
C ALA A 178 -5.51 22.74 2.38
N LEU A 179 -4.96 22.36 1.22
CA LEU A 179 -3.56 21.91 1.12
C LEU A 179 -2.56 23.01 1.47
N ARG A 180 -2.77 24.23 0.97
CA ARG A 180 -1.91 25.38 1.27
C ARG A 180 -1.95 25.74 2.76
N GLY A 181 -3.13 25.72 3.38
CA GLY A 181 -3.28 25.95 4.82
C GLY A 181 -2.54 24.92 5.66
N LEU A 182 -2.67 23.64 5.33
CA LEU A 182 -1.96 22.54 6.01
C LEU A 182 -0.44 22.62 5.80
N ALA A 183 0.02 22.95 4.60
CA ALA A 183 1.43 23.15 4.31
C ALA A 183 2.04 24.29 5.15
N ALA A 184 1.34 25.43 5.23
CA ALA A 184 1.76 26.55 6.07
C ALA A 184 1.82 26.17 7.55
N ALA A 185 0.84 25.42 8.06
CA ALA A 185 0.80 24.97 9.45
C ALA A 185 1.93 23.99 9.81
N THR A 186 2.41 23.21 8.84
CA THR A 186 3.46 22.20 9.02
C THR A 186 4.85 22.72 8.66
N GLY A 187 4.97 23.90 8.06
CA GLY A 187 6.22 24.40 7.50
C GLY A 187 6.67 23.65 6.24
N GLU A 188 5.81 22.82 5.66
CA GLU A 188 6.10 22.07 4.44
C GLU A 188 5.92 22.98 3.21
N THR A 189 6.77 22.82 2.20
CA THR A 189 6.64 23.53 0.93
C THR A 189 6.02 22.60 -0.10
N LEU A 190 4.80 22.94 -0.55
CA LEU A 190 4.14 22.28 -1.67
C LEU A 190 4.60 22.91 -3.00
N PRO A 191 4.50 22.18 -4.13
CA PRO A 191 4.76 22.73 -5.47
C PRO A 191 4.03 24.06 -5.71
N HIS A 192 4.64 24.98 -6.46
CA HIS A 192 4.04 26.29 -6.74
C HIS A 192 2.71 26.14 -7.49
N GLU A 193 2.66 25.28 -8.50
CA GLU A 193 1.41 24.88 -9.15
C GLU A 193 0.96 23.53 -8.58
N LEU A 194 -0.25 23.48 -8.01
CA LEU A 194 -0.80 22.23 -7.48
C LEU A 194 -1.36 21.37 -8.61
N THR A 195 -0.53 20.45 -9.09
CA THR A 195 -0.93 19.42 -10.04
C THR A 195 -0.87 18.04 -9.39
N LEU A 196 -1.60 17.06 -9.93
CA LEU A 196 -1.53 15.68 -9.46
C LEU A 196 -0.11 15.11 -9.59
N LEU A 197 0.61 15.46 -10.67
CA LEU A 197 2.01 15.08 -10.86
C LEU A 197 2.92 15.74 -9.83
N GLY A 198 2.82 17.06 -9.64
CA GLY A 198 3.66 17.76 -8.65
C GLY A 198 3.42 17.24 -7.23
N LEU A 199 2.17 16.89 -6.88
CA LEU A 199 1.87 16.24 -5.60
C LEU A 199 2.41 14.81 -5.52
N HIS A 200 2.41 14.04 -6.62
CA HIS A 200 3.05 12.74 -6.67
C HIS A 200 4.56 12.83 -6.41
N GLU A 201 5.25 13.75 -7.07
CA GLU A 201 6.69 13.99 -6.90
C GLU A 201 7.00 14.41 -5.47
N TRP A 202 6.21 15.34 -4.92
CA TRP A 202 6.33 15.79 -3.52
C TRP A 202 6.13 14.64 -2.51
N LEU A 203 5.22 13.70 -2.79
CA LEU A 203 5.02 12.49 -1.97
C LEU A 203 6.21 11.53 -2.11
N ALA A 204 6.75 11.36 -3.32
CA ALA A 204 7.88 10.47 -3.59
C ALA A 204 9.16 10.89 -2.86
N GLU A 205 9.47 12.19 -2.83
CA GLU A 205 10.57 12.77 -2.03
C GLU A 205 10.47 12.41 -0.54
N ARG A 206 9.26 12.13 -0.06
CA ARG A 206 8.95 11.82 1.35
C ARG A 206 8.71 10.34 1.60
N LEU A 207 8.96 9.47 0.62
CA LEU A 207 8.68 8.03 0.68
C LEU A 207 7.21 7.74 1.06
N TRP A 208 6.31 8.54 0.50
CA TRP A 208 4.87 8.52 0.74
C TRP A 208 4.05 8.31 -0.54
N ASP A 209 4.71 8.08 -1.66
CA ASP A 209 4.06 7.73 -2.92
C ASP A 209 3.48 6.30 -2.90
N MET A 210 2.55 6.03 -3.82
CA MET A 210 2.04 4.67 -4.04
C MET A 210 3.10 3.85 -4.78
N PRO A 211 3.50 2.67 -4.25
CA PRO A 211 4.45 1.79 -4.91
C PRO A 211 4.03 1.45 -6.35
N TYR A 212 4.99 1.36 -7.28
CA TYR A 212 4.70 1.06 -8.68
C TYR A 212 3.87 -0.22 -8.83
N ASP A 213 4.24 -1.29 -8.12
CA ASP A 213 3.54 -2.57 -8.18
C ASP A 213 2.10 -2.51 -7.60
N MET A 214 1.85 -1.58 -6.67
CA MET A 214 0.51 -1.27 -6.16
C MET A 214 -0.29 -0.43 -7.17
N LEU A 215 0.35 0.54 -7.81
CA LEU A 215 -0.26 1.39 -8.84
C LEU A 215 -0.76 0.55 -10.02
N VAL A 216 0.09 -0.32 -10.56
CA VAL A 216 -0.24 -1.22 -11.69
C VAL A 216 -1.47 -2.09 -11.37
N ARG A 217 -1.56 -2.57 -10.13
CA ARG A 217 -2.65 -3.45 -9.67
C ARG A 217 -3.86 -2.69 -9.11
N TRP A 218 -3.81 -1.35 -9.06
CA TRP A 218 -4.81 -0.54 -8.37
C TRP A 218 -6.22 -0.82 -8.88
N GLY A 219 -7.17 -1.05 -7.96
CA GLY A 219 -8.49 -1.56 -8.35
C GLY A 219 -9.45 -0.50 -8.89
N LYS A 220 -9.26 0.80 -8.59
CA LYS A 220 -10.12 1.91 -9.05
C LYS A 220 -9.32 2.88 -9.92
N ARG A 221 -8.78 2.35 -11.02
CA ARG A 221 -8.06 3.16 -12.01
C ARG A 221 -9.02 4.04 -12.80
N ASN A 222 -8.52 5.22 -13.13
CA ASN A 222 -9.06 6.17 -14.10
C ASN A 222 -7.89 6.63 -14.98
N ILE A 223 -8.15 7.55 -15.92
CA ILE A 223 -7.15 7.92 -16.94
C ILE A 223 -5.88 8.49 -16.28
N TRP A 224 -5.99 9.17 -15.15
CA TRP A 224 -4.84 9.66 -14.38
C TRP A 224 -3.88 8.52 -13.98
N HIS A 225 -4.38 7.36 -13.56
CA HIS A 225 -3.51 6.25 -13.17
C HIS A 225 -2.76 5.65 -14.35
N ASP A 226 -3.40 5.61 -15.53
CA ASP A 226 -2.77 5.13 -16.75
C ASP A 226 -1.68 6.10 -17.22
N MET A 227 -1.92 7.42 -17.11
CA MET A 227 -0.92 8.45 -17.41
C MET A 227 0.24 8.42 -16.43
N LEU A 228 -0.06 8.34 -15.13
CA LEU A 228 0.97 8.27 -14.10
C LEU A 228 1.83 7.01 -14.26
N GLN A 229 1.21 5.86 -14.54
CA GLN A 229 1.95 4.63 -14.82
C GLN A 229 2.87 4.81 -16.03
N LYS A 230 2.38 5.34 -17.16
CA LYS A 230 3.21 5.59 -18.35
C LYS A 230 4.35 6.56 -18.07
N HIS A 231 4.10 7.59 -17.26
CA HIS A 231 5.12 8.54 -16.84
C HIS A 231 6.20 7.85 -16.00
N ILE A 232 5.82 7.06 -15.00
CA ILE A 232 6.78 6.29 -14.18
C ILE A 232 7.56 5.29 -15.06
N GLU A 233 6.87 4.57 -15.95
CA GLU A 233 7.50 3.62 -16.86
C GLU A 233 8.48 4.28 -17.83
N SER A 234 8.22 5.51 -18.29
CA SER A 234 9.17 6.23 -19.14
C SER A 234 10.43 6.64 -18.39
N GLN A 235 10.31 7.07 -17.12
CA GLN A 235 11.43 7.33 -16.24
C GLN A 235 12.24 6.05 -15.98
N LEU A 236 11.56 4.95 -15.66
CA LEU A 236 12.19 3.64 -15.46
C LEU A 236 12.85 3.11 -16.74
N THR A 237 12.25 3.34 -17.92
CA THR A 237 12.85 2.96 -19.22
C THR A 237 14.15 3.72 -19.49
N ALA A 238 14.16 5.02 -19.25
CA ALA A 238 15.38 5.83 -19.39
C ALA A 238 16.50 5.33 -18.44
N LYS A 239 16.10 4.89 -17.24
CA LYS A 239 17.02 4.32 -16.25
C LYS A 239 17.50 2.91 -16.61
N LEU A 240 16.61 2.04 -17.11
CA LEU A 240 16.92 0.71 -17.65
C LEU A 240 18.04 0.81 -18.69
N GLY A 241 18.02 1.81 -19.57
CA GLY A 241 19.11 2.01 -20.53
C GLY A 241 19.35 0.79 -21.44
N GLY A 242 18.30 0.04 -21.75
CA GLY A 242 18.37 -1.19 -22.56
C GLY A 242 18.62 -2.47 -21.76
N LEU A 243 18.70 -2.40 -20.43
CA LEU A 243 18.66 -3.59 -19.57
C LEU A 243 17.30 -4.28 -19.71
N HIS A 244 17.29 -5.61 -19.79
CA HIS A 244 16.10 -6.45 -19.86
C HIS A 244 16.32 -7.73 -19.07
N ASP A 245 15.24 -8.44 -18.74
CA ASP A 245 15.29 -9.76 -18.10
C ASP A 245 16.04 -9.77 -16.76
N ILE A 246 15.98 -8.62 -16.08
CA ILE A 246 16.49 -8.47 -14.71
C ILE A 246 15.41 -8.97 -13.76
N LEU A 247 15.82 -9.78 -12.79
CA LEU A 247 14.97 -10.36 -11.77
C LEU A 247 15.50 -9.95 -10.40
N VAL A 248 14.64 -9.41 -9.55
CA VAL A 248 15.00 -9.07 -8.17
C VAL A 248 14.21 -9.95 -7.23
N PHE A 249 14.93 -10.72 -6.41
CA PHE A 249 14.37 -11.52 -5.34
C PHE A 249 14.73 -10.90 -4.00
N LEU A 250 13.73 -10.69 -3.15
CA LEU A 250 13.88 -10.12 -1.82
C LEU A 250 13.61 -11.24 -0.80
N LEU A 251 14.67 -11.65 -0.10
CA LEU A 251 14.62 -12.66 0.95
C LEU A 251 14.25 -11.97 2.27
N ARG A 252 13.45 -12.68 3.06
CA ARG A 252 12.90 -12.20 4.32
C ARG A 252 13.71 -12.69 5.51
N GLU A 253 13.58 -11.97 6.61
CA GLU A 253 14.16 -12.29 7.92
C GLU A 253 13.80 -13.71 8.36
N ASP A 254 12.55 -14.15 8.14
CA ASP A 254 12.10 -15.51 8.45
C ASP A 254 12.83 -16.60 7.63
N ALA A 255 13.33 -16.28 6.44
CA ALA A 255 14.18 -17.18 5.65
C ALA A 255 15.59 -17.29 6.24
N TYR A 256 16.12 -16.17 6.73
CA TYR A 256 17.45 -16.09 7.34
C TYR A 256 17.46 -16.83 8.68
N ASP A 257 16.48 -16.55 9.55
CA ASP A 257 16.34 -17.17 10.87
C ASP A 257 16.23 -18.70 10.80
N MET A 258 15.65 -19.21 9.70
CA MET A 258 15.48 -20.65 9.47
C MET A 258 16.62 -21.29 8.68
N GLY A 259 17.66 -20.53 8.31
CA GLY A 259 18.81 -21.02 7.54
C GLY A 259 18.49 -21.35 6.07
N ALA A 260 17.38 -20.85 5.53
CA ALA A 260 16.95 -21.12 4.17
C ALA A 260 17.61 -20.21 3.11
N SER A 261 18.21 -19.10 3.52
CA SER A 261 18.75 -18.07 2.61
C SER A 261 19.82 -18.59 1.66
N GLU A 262 20.81 -19.35 2.15
CA GLU A 262 21.88 -19.91 1.30
C GLU A 262 21.32 -20.86 0.24
N PHE A 263 20.40 -21.74 0.63
CA PHE A 263 19.72 -22.64 -0.29
C PHE A 263 18.95 -21.88 -1.38
N ILE A 264 18.23 -20.81 -1.01
CA ILE A 264 17.53 -19.96 -1.97
C ILE A 264 18.50 -19.34 -2.97
N ILE A 265 19.63 -18.79 -2.50
CA ILE A 265 20.63 -18.14 -3.36
C ILE A 265 21.25 -19.15 -4.33
N GLU A 266 21.61 -20.35 -3.88
CA GLU A 266 22.17 -21.39 -4.75
C GLU A 266 21.18 -21.90 -5.79
N GLU A 267 19.90 -22.06 -5.44
CA GLU A 267 18.84 -22.40 -6.39
C GLU A 267 18.65 -21.30 -7.46
N LEU A 268 18.70 -20.03 -7.06
CA LEU A 268 18.64 -18.91 -8.00
C LEU A 268 19.86 -18.87 -8.92
N LYS A 269 21.07 -19.09 -8.40
CA LYS A 269 22.32 -19.15 -9.17
C LYS A 269 22.37 -20.33 -10.14
N GLY A 270 21.72 -21.45 -9.80
CA GLY A 270 21.58 -22.59 -10.70
C GLY A 270 20.67 -22.33 -11.90
N LYS A 271 19.74 -21.37 -11.78
CA LYS A 271 18.75 -21.03 -12.82
C LYS A 271 19.07 -19.75 -13.59
N PHE A 272 19.70 -18.76 -12.94
CA PHE A 272 19.94 -17.43 -13.46
C PHE A 272 21.40 -17.02 -13.29
N THR A 273 21.83 -16.03 -14.06
CA THR A 273 23.13 -15.38 -13.84
C THR A 273 23.00 -14.42 -12.67
N LEU A 274 23.63 -14.76 -11.56
CA LEU A 274 23.68 -13.91 -10.38
C LEU A 274 24.53 -12.66 -10.66
N LEU A 275 23.94 -11.47 -10.51
CA LEU A 275 24.62 -10.19 -10.69
C LEU A 275 25.10 -9.62 -9.36
N GLU A 276 24.23 -9.63 -8.35
CA GLU A 276 24.55 -9.05 -7.04
C GLU A 276 23.74 -9.70 -5.92
N VAL A 277 24.34 -9.76 -4.73
CA VAL A 277 23.66 -10.13 -3.48
C VAL A 277 23.96 -9.02 -2.49
N VAL A 278 22.90 -8.41 -1.96
CA VAL A 278 22.98 -7.21 -1.12
C VAL A 278 22.33 -7.50 0.21
N GLU A 279 23.08 -7.38 1.30
CA GLU A 279 22.50 -7.30 2.64
C GLU A 279 21.89 -5.92 2.85
N LEU A 280 20.63 -5.89 3.29
CA LEU A 280 19.87 -4.66 3.42
C LEU A 280 20.08 -4.06 4.81
N ASP A 281 20.71 -2.88 4.87
CA ASP A 281 20.76 -2.08 6.08
C ASP A 281 19.38 -1.52 6.44
N SER A 282 19.24 -0.92 7.64
CA SER A 282 17.96 -0.37 8.10
C SER A 282 17.35 0.68 7.16
N THR A 283 18.18 1.42 6.42
CA THR A 283 17.72 2.46 5.50
C THR A 283 17.17 1.83 4.23
N ALA A 284 17.88 0.86 3.64
CA ALA A 284 17.44 0.09 2.49
C ALA A 284 16.19 -0.74 2.84
N GLN A 285 16.15 -1.38 4.00
CA GLN A 285 14.97 -2.08 4.52
C GLN A 285 13.75 -1.17 4.55
N ALA A 286 13.88 0.04 5.10
CA ALA A 286 12.79 1.00 5.17
C ALA A 286 12.26 1.40 3.78
N ARG A 287 13.15 1.62 2.80
CA ARG A 287 12.76 1.88 1.40
C ARG A 287 12.06 0.67 0.76
N VAL A 288 12.67 -0.52 0.84
CA VAL A 288 12.10 -1.76 0.28
C VAL A 288 10.73 -2.05 0.86
N LEU A 289 10.56 -1.95 2.19
CA LEU A 289 9.26 -2.16 2.83
C LEU A 289 8.18 -1.18 2.36
N ARG A 290 8.55 0.05 2.01
CA ARG A 290 7.62 1.08 1.53
C ARG A 290 7.28 0.91 0.07
N HIS A 291 8.23 0.52 -0.78
CA HIS A 291 8.13 0.61 -2.24
C HIS A 291 7.97 -0.71 -2.98
N THR A 292 7.92 -1.84 -2.27
CA THR A 292 7.80 -3.16 -2.90
C THR A 292 6.70 -3.99 -2.28
N ARG A 293 6.18 -4.99 -3.02
CA ARG A 293 5.09 -5.89 -2.62
C ARG A 293 3.81 -5.15 -2.22
N GLY A 294 3.55 -3.98 -2.81
CA GLY A 294 2.49 -3.05 -2.37
C GLY A 294 2.55 -2.68 -0.88
N GLY A 295 3.75 -2.77 -0.30
CA GLY A 295 4.05 -2.58 1.11
C GLY A 295 3.58 -3.69 2.06
N ASP A 296 2.96 -4.77 1.57
CA ASP A 296 2.50 -5.86 2.44
C ASP A 296 3.63 -6.85 2.68
N TRP A 297 4.39 -6.61 3.75
CA TRP A 297 5.46 -7.48 4.23
C TRP A 297 5.02 -8.39 5.39
N THR A 298 3.71 -8.51 5.62
CA THR A 298 3.19 -9.30 6.76
C THR A 298 3.40 -10.80 6.57
N LYS A 299 3.65 -11.50 7.69
CA LYS A 299 3.68 -12.98 7.73
C LYS A 299 2.30 -13.55 7.44
N HIS A 300 2.22 -14.69 6.75
CA HIS A 300 0.95 -15.25 6.30
C HIS A 300 -0.05 -15.41 7.44
N LYS A 301 -1.26 -14.82 7.32
CA LYS A 301 -2.32 -14.83 8.35
C LYS A 301 -1.96 -14.21 9.72
N GLU A 302 -0.76 -13.65 9.87
CA GLU A 302 -0.32 -12.87 11.03
C GLU A 302 -0.12 -11.37 10.74
N LEU A 303 -0.28 -10.50 11.73
CA LEU A 303 -0.15 -9.04 11.54
C LEU A 303 1.29 -8.55 11.68
N GLN A 304 2.21 -9.44 12.04
CA GLN A 304 3.63 -9.15 12.15
C GLN A 304 4.21 -8.87 10.77
N VAL A 305 4.86 -7.72 10.62
CA VAL A 305 5.72 -7.39 9.48
C VAL A 305 7.01 -8.20 9.61
N VAL A 306 7.46 -8.80 8.51
CA VAL A 306 8.74 -9.50 8.44
C VAL A 306 9.62 -8.73 7.48
N LEU A 307 10.81 -8.37 7.94
CA LEU A 307 11.71 -7.49 7.21
C LEU A 307 12.31 -8.21 5.99
N PRO A 308 12.48 -7.53 4.85
CA PRO A 308 13.40 -7.98 3.82
C PRO A 308 14.83 -7.80 4.34
N VAL A 309 15.69 -8.81 4.23
CA VAL A 309 17.07 -8.77 4.77
C VAL A 309 18.13 -8.87 3.69
N THR A 310 17.80 -9.50 2.56
CA THR A 310 18.72 -9.67 1.44
C THR A 310 18.01 -9.43 0.12
N ALA A 311 18.62 -8.67 -0.77
CA ALA A 311 18.23 -8.58 -2.17
C ALA A 311 19.18 -9.41 -3.03
N VAL A 312 18.63 -10.23 -3.91
CA VAL A 312 19.35 -11.06 -4.87
C VAL A 312 18.94 -10.59 -6.26
N ILE A 313 19.90 -10.05 -7.01
CA ILE A 313 19.68 -9.46 -8.32
C ILE A 313 20.28 -10.40 -9.36
N CYS A 314 19.44 -10.82 -10.29
CA CYS A 314 19.80 -11.78 -11.33
C CYS A 314 19.49 -11.22 -12.72
N HIS A 315 20.18 -11.75 -13.72
CA HIS A 315 19.81 -11.67 -15.11
C HIS A 315 19.42 -13.07 -15.60
N ASP A 316 18.36 -13.16 -16.39
CA ASP A 316 17.99 -14.39 -17.06
C ASP A 316 18.62 -14.47 -18.47
N PRO A 317 19.65 -15.31 -18.69
CA PRO A 317 20.29 -15.43 -19.99
C PRO A 317 19.42 -16.17 -21.02
N ALA A 318 18.32 -16.81 -20.60
CA ALA A 318 17.46 -17.60 -21.46
C ALA A 318 15.98 -17.37 -21.10
N PRO A 319 15.45 -16.15 -21.33
CA PRO A 319 14.07 -15.81 -21.01
C PRO A 319 13.12 -16.69 -21.82
N VAL A 320 12.01 -17.07 -21.18
CA VAL A 320 10.98 -17.92 -21.80
C VAL A 320 9.72 -17.10 -21.94
N GLU A 321 9.17 -16.99 -23.14
CA GLU A 321 7.88 -16.31 -23.31
C GLU A 321 6.76 -17.06 -22.56
N PRO A 322 5.85 -16.36 -21.87
CA PRO A 322 4.72 -17.01 -21.22
C PRO A 322 3.80 -17.67 -22.25
N ALA A 323 3.43 -18.93 -21.98
CA ALA A 323 2.45 -19.64 -22.80
C ALA A 323 1.13 -18.84 -22.87
N GLU A 324 0.51 -18.76 -24.05
CA GLU A 324 -0.71 -17.99 -24.31
C GLU A 324 -1.88 -18.36 -23.39
N ASP A 325 -1.95 -19.62 -22.97
CA ASP A 325 -2.99 -20.15 -22.11
C ASP A 325 -2.69 -20.03 -20.61
N SER A 326 -1.46 -19.63 -20.24
CA SER A 326 -1.00 -19.54 -18.86
C SER A 326 -1.93 -18.70 -17.99
N VAL A 327 -2.53 -19.35 -16.99
CA VAL A 327 -3.38 -18.70 -16.00
C VAL A 327 -2.59 -17.63 -15.24
N LEU A 328 -1.31 -17.87 -14.96
CA LEU A 328 -0.45 -16.91 -14.27
C LEU A 328 -0.17 -15.69 -15.15
N ALA A 329 0.14 -15.87 -16.43
CA ALA A 329 0.37 -14.75 -17.35
C ALA A 329 -0.89 -13.88 -17.53
N LYS A 330 -2.08 -14.51 -17.53
CA LYS A 330 -3.37 -13.79 -17.57
C LYS A 330 -3.64 -12.95 -16.31
N ILE A 331 -3.15 -13.40 -15.16
CA ILE A 331 -3.24 -12.67 -13.88
C ILE A 331 -2.21 -11.55 -13.84
N HIS A 332 -0.96 -11.84 -14.22
CA HIS A 332 0.16 -10.90 -14.23
C HIS A 332 0.34 -10.33 -15.65
N ARG A 333 -0.59 -9.45 -16.05
CA ARG A 333 -0.54 -8.79 -17.36
C ARG A 333 0.75 -7.97 -17.48
N GLY A 334 1.51 -8.18 -18.56
CA GLY A 334 2.77 -7.47 -18.82
C GLY A 334 4.03 -8.27 -18.52
N VAL A 335 3.92 -9.49 -17.97
CA VAL A 335 5.04 -10.44 -17.88
C VAL A 335 5.46 -10.85 -19.29
N ARG A 336 6.75 -10.66 -19.61
CA ARG A 336 7.36 -11.10 -20.89
C ARG A 336 8.30 -12.29 -20.72
N ASN A 337 8.79 -12.52 -19.51
CA ASN A 337 9.64 -13.64 -19.16
C ASN A 337 8.94 -14.51 -18.10
N ALA A 338 8.52 -15.71 -18.48
CA ALA A 338 7.84 -16.68 -17.63
C ALA A 338 8.73 -17.22 -16.50
N ASN A 339 10.06 -17.14 -16.62
CA ASN A 339 10.96 -17.59 -15.56
C ASN A 339 10.84 -16.73 -14.28
N VAL A 340 10.19 -15.55 -14.32
CA VAL A 340 9.79 -14.79 -13.10
C VAL A 340 8.95 -15.64 -12.14
N PHE A 341 8.26 -16.66 -12.65
CA PHE A 341 7.44 -17.57 -11.87
C PHE A 341 8.24 -18.69 -11.17
N PHE A 342 9.55 -18.80 -11.41
CA PHE A 342 10.43 -19.77 -10.73
C PHE A 342 10.35 -19.65 -9.20
N LYS A 343 10.06 -18.45 -8.66
CA LYS A 343 9.77 -18.25 -7.23
C LYS A 343 8.69 -19.19 -6.70
N HIS A 344 7.69 -19.56 -7.50
CA HIS A 344 6.65 -20.51 -7.08
C HIS A 344 7.17 -21.94 -6.96
N GLU A 345 8.10 -22.35 -7.83
CA GLU A 345 8.76 -23.65 -7.74
C GLU A 345 9.66 -23.72 -6.50
N LEU A 346 10.44 -22.66 -6.28
CA LEU A 346 11.29 -22.55 -5.10
C LEU A 346 10.47 -22.58 -3.80
N ARG A 347 9.34 -21.87 -3.75
CA ARG A 347 8.42 -21.93 -2.59
C ARG A 347 7.92 -23.35 -2.31
N LYS A 348 7.60 -24.15 -3.34
CA LYS A 348 7.20 -25.56 -3.14
C LYS A 348 8.33 -26.42 -2.58
N LYS A 349 9.58 -26.22 -3.04
CA LYS A 349 10.75 -26.91 -2.48
C LYS A 349 10.93 -26.54 -1.01
N LEU A 350 10.84 -25.24 -0.70
CA LEU A 350 10.96 -24.72 0.66
C LEU A 350 9.84 -25.23 1.59
N GLU A 351 8.60 -25.33 1.12
CA GLU A 351 7.49 -25.93 1.88
C GLU A 351 7.78 -27.37 2.31
N SER A 352 8.46 -28.14 1.45
CA SER A 352 8.87 -29.51 1.75
C SER A 352 10.00 -29.58 2.78
N MET A 353 10.95 -28.64 2.72
CA MET A 353 12.11 -28.59 3.62
C MET A 353 11.80 -27.93 4.97
N TYR A 354 10.86 -26.99 4.99
CA TYR A 354 10.51 -26.17 6.14
C TYR A 354 8.99 -26.15 6.36
N PRO A 355 8.34 -27.28 6.73
CA PRO A 355 6.88 -27.37 6.80
C PRO A 355 6.23 -26.42 7.83
N GLU A 356 7.00 -26.01 8.85
CA GLU A 356 6.54 -25.10 9.90
C GLU A 356 6.54 -23.63 9.46
N ALA A 357 7.36 -23.29 8.45
CA ALA A 357 7.32 -21.99 7.81
C ALA A 357 6.31 -22.03 6.68
N ALA A 358 5.29 -21.18 6.75
CA ALA A 358 4.39 -20.98 5.64
C ALA A 358 5.10 -20.27 4.48
N ALA A 359 5.90 -21.00 3.69
CA ALA A 359 6.35 -20.84 2.29
C ALA A 359 6.79 -19.47 1.75
N ASN A 360 6.71 -18.40 2.52
CA ASN A 360 6.76 -17.03 2.03
C ASN A 360 8.11 -16.40 2.31
N PHE A 361 9.19 -17.18 2.27
CA PHE A 361 10.57 -16.74 2.55
C PHE A 361 11.12 -15.70 1.58
N LEU A 362 10.55 -15.61 0.38
CA LEU A 362 10.99 -14.63 -0.61
C LEU A 362 9.82 -14.00 -1.36
N HIS A 363 10.04 -12.78 -1.81
CA HIS A 363 9.26 -12.10 -2.83
C HIS A 363 10.13 -11.88 -4.06
N GLY A 364 9.53 -11.73 -5.24
CA GLY A 364 10.28 -11.42 -6.45
C GLY A 364 9.47 -10.52 -7.38
N SER A 365 10.16 -9.70 -8.17
CA SER A 365 9.55 -8.87 -9.20
C SER A 365 8.79 -9.71 -10.24
N ASP A 366 7.82 -9.09 -10.92
CA ASP A 366 7.03 -9.72 -11.99
C ASP A 366 7.48 -9.29 -13.40
N ASN A 367 8.15 -8.14 -13.56
CA ASN A 367 8.60 -7.62 -14.86
C ASN A 367 9.76 -6.63 -14.71
N ASP A 368 10.36 -6.19 -15.82
CA ASP A 368 11.51 -5.28 -15.86
C ASP A 368 11.28 -3.96 -15.10
N TYR A 369 10.08 -3.37 -15.20
CA TYR A 369 9.76 -2.12 -14.50
C TYR A 369 9.70 -2.33 -12.99
N GLU A 370 9.06 -3.41 -12.53
CA GLU A 370 9.09 -3.78 -11.12
C GLU A 370 10.51 -4.09 -10.65
N SER A 371 11.30 -4.80 -11.45
CA SER A 371 12.70 -5.11 -11.14
C SER A 371 13.50 -3.84 -10.88
N ILE A 372 13.43 -2.84 -11.77
CA ILE A 372 14.17 -1.59 -11.54
C ILE A 372 13.60 -0.78 -10.38
N ALA A 373 12.28 -0.70 -10.22
CA ALA A 373 11.71 -0.08 -9.03
C ALA A 373 12.23 -0.75 -7.74
N TYR A 374 12.47 -2.06 -7.76
CA TYR A 374 13.02 -2.79 -6.61
C TYR A 374 14.52 -2.51 -6.44
N VAL A 375 15.29 -2.44 -7.52
CA VAL A 375 16.70 -2.02 -7.48
C VAL A 375 16.83 -0.60 -6.89
N GLU A 376 15.97 0.33 -7.30
CA GLU A 376 15.92 1.68 -6.73
C GLU A 376 15.55 1.67 -5.25
N ALA A 377 14.63 0.80 -4.83
CA ALA A 377 14.31 0.66 -3.41
C ALA A 377 15.52 0.15 -2.61
N VAL A 378 16.28 -0.79 -3.17
CA VAL A 378 17.49 -1.36 -2.55
C VAL A 378 18.60 -0.32 -2.45
N PHE A 379 19.00 0.33 -3.55
CA PHE A 379 20.19 1.20 -3.60
C PHE A 379 19.91 2.71 -3.44
N GLY A 380 18.65 3.13 -3.57
CA GLY A 380 18.29 4.53 -3.75
C GLY A 380 18.23 4.94 -5.23
N SER A 381 17.57 6.07 -5.51
CA SER A 381 17.28 6.55 -6.87
C SER A 381 18.49 7.01 -7.68
N GLU A 382 19.62 7.31 -7.03
CA GLU A 382 20.83 7.83 -7.67
C GLU A 382 21.85 6.75 -8.04
N VAL A 383 21.73 5.54 -7.46
CA VAL A 383 22.75 4.49 -7.55
C VAL A 383 22.14 3.28 -8.25
N LEU A 384 22.29 3.19 -9.56
CA LEU A 384 22.02 1.94 -10.28
C LEU A 384 23.35 1.22 -10.54
N PRO A 385 23.78 0.30 -9.66
CA PRO A 385 25.01 -0.46 -9.86
C PRO A 385 24.95 -1.32 -11.13
N LEU A 386 23.76 -1.61 -11.64
CA LEU A 386 23.52 -2.40 -12.86
C LEU A 386 24.13 -1.82 -14.16
N LYS A 387 24.62 -0.57 -14.14
CA LYS A 387 25.35 0.03 -15.27
C LYS A 387 26.87 -0.13 -15.21
N ARG A 388 27.41 -0.87 -14.22
CA ARG A 388 28.84 -1.19 -14.19
C ARG A 388 29.23 -2.02 -15.41
N GLU A 389 30.43 -1.79 -15.95
CA GLU A 389 30.94 -2.50 -17.15
C GLU A 389 30.93 -4.02 -16.98
N GLU A 390 31.13 -4.51 -15.75
CA GLU A 390 31.07 -5.93 -15.40
C GLU A 390 29.71 -6.57 -15.73
N TYR A 391 28.61 -5.85 -15.52
CA TYR A 391 27.27 -6.32 -15.85
C TYR A 391 27.00 -6.17 -17.35
N LEU A 392 27.43 -5.07 -17.96
CA LEU A 392 27.29 -4.86 -19.40
C LEU A 392 28.02 -5.93 -20.22
N GLY A 393 29.14 -6.48 -19.74
CA GLY A 393 29.83 -7.61 -20.37
C GLY A 393 29.06 -8.95 -20.27
N VAL A 394 28.22 -9.11 -19.25
CA VAL A 394 27.30 -10.26 -19.09
C VAL A 394 26.06 -10.08 -19.96
N LEU A 395 25.57 -8.85 -20.06
CA LEU A 395 24.33 -8.49 -20.77
C LEU A 395 24.52 -8.25 -22.27
N GLY A 396 25.72 -7.83 -22.68
CA GLY A 396 26.10 -7.54 -24.08
C GLY A 396 26.66 -8.73 -24.85
N ARG A 397 26.64 -9.94 -24.26
CA ARG A 397 26.78 -11.20 -25.01
C ARG A 397 25.38 -11.69 -25.42
N GLN A 398 24.72 -10.93 -26.28
CA GLN A 398 23.55 -11.39 -27.04
C GLN A 398 23.82 -11.20 -28.52
#